data_AF-L0EC19-F1
#
_entry.id   AF-L0EC19-F1
#
_cell.length_a   1.000
_cell.length_b   1.000
_cell.length_c   1.000
_cell.angle_alpha   90.00
_cell.angle_beta   90.00
_cell.angle_gamma   90.00
#
_symmetry.space_group_name_H-M   'P 1'
#
loop_
_entity.id
_entity.type
_entity.pdbx_description
1 polymer ?
#
loop_
_entity_poly.entity_id
_entity_poly.type
_entity_poly.pdbx_seq_one_letter_code
_entity_poly.pdbx_strand_id
1 'polypeptide(L)'
;MNGVVLPEAPAVPEARPVRRVRGPRRKARGTGVVRVRRRKRTAGALRRRGAAAGAAVGRRKGGRRRYRIGGKRPAVLQRRRLPAGTEGTEAGRERTEAGRSAASIEEALERGRYEGGELLLEQAVPAGFTLGDLTLQDVIAAGVDALRPRLLPLIDAAGVFHEFEAALAEGRTLSVVRLGDGELLALSHDRVYEAAVVRGEAPFLAGAGMAVPDHAARDRLAAAVRQASIVGVPLSRRRHYGPLLGPALAGNGIDIRSLRLTESTINYSLYQTGLLARLMQGRRLLVIGNAAPGMAARLAAAGYAVTGVISPVRGFADIDRVIGEAAAARDSYDLALVAAGIPAVVIAAALAAEFGKAALDFGHLADHIAARPPGEI
;
A
#
# COMPACT_ATOMS: atom_id res chain seq x y z
N MET A 1 -7.39 60.75 -39.68
CA MET A 1 -8.69 61.40 -39.95
C MET A 1 -9.38 60.55 -41.01
N ASN A 2 -10.19 59.58 -40.58
CA ASN A 2 -11.65 59.65 -40.41
C ASN A 2 -12.34 59.32 -41.73
N GLY A 3 -13.18 58.30 -41.86
CA GLY A 3 -13.72 57.38 -40.86
C GLY A 3 -14.90 56.63 -41.49
N VAL A 4 -14.73 55.31 -41.58
CA VAL A 4 -15.69 54.22 -41.36
C VAL A 4 -17.15 54.45 -41.75
N VAL A 5 -17.57 53.73 -42.79
CA VAL A 5 -18.96 53.38 -43.12
C VAL A 5 -19.36 52.14 -42.30
N LEU A 6 -20.47 52.20 -41.58
CA LEU A 6 -21.16 51.04 -41.00
C LEU A 6 -22.41 50.76 -41.82
N PRO A 7 -22.65 49.50 -42.28
CA PRO A 7 -23.96 49.06 -42.70
C PRO A 7 -24.65 48.21 -41.62
N GLU A 8 -25.97 48.25 -41.73
CA GLU A 8 -27.00 47.77 -40.81
C GLU A 8 -26.93 46.26 -40.47
N ALA A 9 -27.41 45.94 -39.27
CA ALA A 9 -27.57 44.57 -38.78
C ALA A 9 -28.77 43.87 -39.46
N PRO A 10 -28.62 42.63 -39.96
CA PRO A 10 -29.76 41.84 -40.43
C PRO A 10 -30.40 41.04 -39.28
N ALA A 11 -31.73 40.91 -39.39
CA ALA A 11 -32.65 40.32 -38.43
C ALA A 11 -32.45 38.82 -38.17
N VAL A 12 -32.79 38.42 -36.95
CA VAL A 12 -32.80 37.04 -36.43
C VAL A 12 -33.97 36.24 -37.04
N PRO A 13 -33.76 35.02 -37.57
CA PRO A 13 -34.85 34.20 -38.09
C PRO A 13 -35.58 33.40 -37.00
N GLU A 14 -36.91 33.45 -37.03
CA GLU A 14 -37.84 32.68 -36.19
C GLU A 14 -37.69 31.16 -36.39
N ALA A 15 -37.64 30.41 -35.27
CA ALA A 15 -37.59 28.96 -35.25
C ALA A 15 -38.99 28.35 -35.46
N ARG A 16 -39.11 27.50 -36.49
CA ARG A 16 -40.32 26.70 -36.78
C ARG A 16 -40.50 25.55 -35.77
N PRO A 17 -41.74 25.18 -35.39
CA PRO A 17 -42.01 24.13 -34.41
C PRO A 17 -41.87 22.72 -35.02
N VAL A 18 -41.04 21.87 -34.41
CA VAL A 18 -40.86 20.48 -34.84
C VAL A 18 -41.86 19.56 -34.13
N ARG A 19 -42.56 18.77 -34.96
CA ARG A 19 -43.59 17.78 -34.63
C ARG A 19 -43.12 16.72 -33.63
N ARG A 20 -44.04 16.37 -32.72
CA ARG A 20 -44.00 15.18 -31.84
C ARG A 20 -43.96 13.89 -32.67
N VAL A 21 -42.96 13.04 -32.39
CA VAL A 21 -42.93 11.63 -32.80
C VAL A 21 -43.16 10.77 -31.55
N ARG A 22 -44.13 9.86 -31.63
CA ARG A 22 -44.51 8.88 -30.59
C ARG A 22 -43.85 7.53 -30.88
N GLY A 23 -43.26 6.92 -29.84
CA GLY A 23 -43.01 5.46 -29.75
C GLY A 23 -41.95 5.10 -28.70
N PRO A 24 -41.88 3.87 -28.16
CA PRO A 24 -42.96 2.94 -27.83
C PRO A 24 -43.01 2.61 -26.31
N ARG A 25 -44.15 2.03 -25.90
CA ARG A 25 -44.57 1.68 -24.53
C ARG A 25 -43.60 0.69 -23.83
N ARG A 26 -43.10 1.06 -22.64
CA ARG A 26 -42.52 0.11 -21.67
C ARG A 26 -43.65 -0.60 -20.91
N LYS A 27 -43.66 -1.94 -20.96
CA LYS A 27 -44.50 -2.81 -20.12
C LYS A 27 -43.97 -2.79 -18.69
N ALA A 28 -44.85 -2.44 -17.75
CA ALA A 28 -44.65 -2.64 -16.33
C ALA A 28 -44.97 -4.08 -15.93
N ARG A 29 -44.03 -4.72 -15.23
CA ARG A 29 -44.18 -5.84 -14.28
C ARG A 29 -43.03 -5.64 -13.30
N GLY A 30 -43.15 -5.72 -11.99
CA GLY A 30 -44.20 -6.13 -11.08
C GLY A 30 -43.49 -6.20 -9.73
N THR A 31 -44.12 -5.62 -8.73
CA THR A 31 -43.73 -5.51 -7.31
C THR A 31 -43.23 -6.83 -6.70
N GLY A 32 -42.11 -6.76 -5.97
CA GLY A 32 -41.60 -7.83 -5.11
C GLY A 32 -40.97 -7.25 -3.83
N VAL A 33 -41.82 -6.88 -2.88
CA VAL A 33 -41.44 -6.45 -1.53
C VAL A 33 -40.96 -7.68 -0.74
N VAL A 34 -39.66 -7.79 -0.47
CA VAL A 34 -39.14 -8.79 0.49
C VAL A 34 -39.14 -8.18 1.89
N ARG A 35 -40.15 -8.60 2.66
CA ARG A 35 -40.37 -8.27 4.08
C ARG A 35 -39.29 -8.94 4.94
N VAL A 36 -38.46 -8.14 5.62
CA VAL A 36 -37.57 -8.60 6.70
C VAL A 36 -38.42 -9.04 7.89
N ARG A 37 -38.50 -10.35 8.14
CA ARG A 37 -39.08 -10.90 9.37
C ARG A 37 -38.02 -10.93 10.47
N ARG A 38 -38.06 -9.93 11.35
CA ARG A 38 -37.49 -9.97 12.71
C ARG A 38 -38.13 -11.15 13.47
N ARG A 39 -37.34 -12.16 13.83
CA ARG A 39 -37.72 -13.16 14.85
C ARG A 39 -37.07 -12.78 16.19
N LYS A 40 -37.89 -12.29 17.12
CA LYS A 40 -37.64 -12.33 18.57
C LYS A 40 -37.80 -13.79 19.05
N ARG A 41 -36.84 -14.30 19.82
CA ARG A 41 -37.00 -15.42 20.77
C ARG A 41 -36.28 -14.99 22.04
N THR A 42 -36.98 -14.36 22.99
CA THR A 42 -37.60 -14.97 24.18
C THR A 42 -36.61 -15.77 25.04
N ALA A 43 -36.27 -15.14 26.17
CA ALA A 43 -35.64 -15.76 27.33
C ALA A 43 -36.47 -16.95 27.82
N GLY A 44 -35.79 -18.08 28.04
CA GLY A 44 -36.35 -19.25 28.69
C GLY A 44 -35.49 -19.57 29.91
N ALA A 45 -35.99 -19.17 31.08
CA ALA A 45 -35.49 -19.61 32.37
C ALA A 45 -35.73 -21.12 32.53
N LEU A 46 -34.72 -21.85 33.03
CA LEU A 46 -34.93 -23.15 33.65
C LEU A 46 -34.09 -23.25 34.93
N ARG A 47 -34.82 -23.10 36.04
CA ARG A 47 -34.45 -23.56 37.38
C ARG A 47 -34.76 -25.06 37.49
N ARG A 48 -33.78 -25.86 37.92
CA ARG A 48 -33.89 -27.06 38.79
C ARG A 48 -32.51 -27.22 39.46
N ARG A 49 -32.27 -26.93 40.75
CA ARG A 49 -32.64 -27.57 42.04
C ARG A 49 -32.32 -29.08 42.14
N GLY A 50 -31.43 -29.39 43.09
CA GLY A 50 -31.06 -30.71 43.65
C GLY A 50 -29.54 -30.78 43.90
N ALA A 51 -29.00 -30.35 45.06
CA ALA A 51 -28.77 -31.11 46.31
C ALA A 51 -27.70 -32.23 46.14
N ALA A 52 -26.74 -32.51 47.02
CA ALA A 52 -26.14 -31.92 48.22
C ALA A 52 -24.92 -32.79 48.57
N ALA A 53 -23.83 -32.20 49.07
CA ALA A 53 -22.73 -32.76 49.90
C ALA A 53 -21.51 -31.84 49.69
N GLY A 54 -20.88 -31.20 50.67
CA GLY A 54 -20.64 -31.63 52.04
C GLY A 54 -19.19 -32.03 52.19
N ALA A 55 -18.26 -31.07 52.25
CA ALA A 55 -16.94 -31.27 52.86
C ALA A 55 -16.33 -29.93 53.29
N ALA A 56 -16.19 -29.79 54.60
CA ALA A 56 -15.58 -28.68 55.30
C ALA A 56 -14.05 -28.70 55.16
N VAL A 57 -13.42 -27.54 54.93
CA VAL A 57 -12.00 -27.34 55.28
C VAL A 57 -11.77 -25.92 55.81
N GLY A 58 -11.53 -25.85 57.12
CA GLY A 58 -10.37 -25.16 57.70
C GLY A 58 -10.21 -23.66 57.49
N ARG A 59 -10.73 -22.87 58.45
CA ARG A 59 -10.14 -21.59 58.85
C ARG A 59 -8.65 -21.78 59.19
N ARG A 60 -7.75 -21.05 58.52
CA ARG A 60 -6.46 -20.65 59.09
C ARG A 60 -6.23 -19.15 58.90
N LYS A 61 -6.09 -18.48 60.05
CA LYS A 61 -5.54 -17.14 60.22
C LYS A 61 -4.07 -17.15 59.81
N GLY A 62 -3.61 -16.11 59.11
CA GLY A 62 -2.17 -15.89 58.91
C GLY A 62 -1.83 -14.63 58.13
N GLY A 63 -1.34 -13.61 58.83
CA GLY A 63 -0.29 -12.71 58.34
C GLY A 63 -0.65 -11.63 57.31
N ARG A 64 -1.12 -10.47 57.80
CA ARG A 64 -0.97 -9.20 57.07
C ARG A 64 0.52 -8.84 56.95
N ARG A 65 1.10 -8.91 55.75
CA ARG A 65 2.36 -8.21 55.42
C ARG A 65 2.04 -6.96 54.60
N ARG A 66 2.14 -5.80 55.25
CA ARG A 66 2.09 -4.47 54.62
C ARG A 66 3.39 -4.28 53.82
N TYR A 67 3.30 -4.22 52.48
CA TYR A 67 4.36 -3.63 51.68
C TYR A 67 4.17 -2.11 51.64
N ARG A 68 5.08 -1.38 52.29
CA ARG A 68 5.24 0.07 52.14
C ARG A 68 5.90 0.32 50.78
N ILE A 69 5.16 0.85 49.82
CA ILE A 69 5.74 1.44 48.61
C ILE A 69 6.18 2.85 48.96
N GLY A 70 7.46 3.01 49.28
CA GLY A 70 8.10 4.31 49.43
C GLY A 70 8.45 4.87 48.06
N GLY A 71 7.83 5.98 47.70
CA GLY A 71 8.18 6.73 46.49
C GLY A 71 9.61 7.26 46.58
N LYS A 72 10.39 7.04 45.52
CA LYS A 72 11.62 7.79 45.24
C LYS A 72 11.53 8.37 43.84
N ARG A 73 11.63 9.71 43.79
CA ARG A 73 11.83 10.52 42.58
C ARG A 73 13.10 10.07 41.84
N PRO A 74 13.16 10.19 40.50
CA PRO A 74 14.33 9.78 39.73
C PRO A 74 15.51 10.70 40.00
N ALA A 75 16.66 10.10 40.33
CA ALA A 75 17.92 10.79 40.48
C ALA A 75 18.52 11.12 39.10
N VAL A 76 19.09 12.32 39.04
CA VAL A 76 19.83 12.93 37.94
C VAL A 76 20.87 11.96 37.34
N LEU A 77 20.84 11.79 36.02
CA LEU A 77 21.84 11.09 35.22
C LEU A 77 23.22 11.75 35.38
N GLN A 78 24.06 11.20 36.25
CA GLN A 78 25.48 11.51 36.27
C GLN A 78 26.16 10.78 35.10
N ARG A 79 26.62 11.56 34.11
CA ARG A 79 27.48 11.10 33.02
C ARG A 79 28.74 10.45 33.61
N ARG A 80 28.83 9.13 33.51
CA ARG A 80 30.05 8.38 33.84
C ARG A 80 31.04 8.56 32.67
N ARG A 81 32.18 9.22 32.94
CA ARG A 81 33.31 9.31 32.01
C ARG A 81 33.83 7.92 31.70
N LEU A 82 33.95 7.58 30.42
CA LEU A 82 34.65 6.39 29.94
C LEU A 82 36.17 6.61 30.07
N PRO A 83 36.95 5.61 30.53
CA PRO A 83 38.40 5.70 30.48
C PRO A 83 38.90 5.54 29.05
N ALA A 84 39.94 6.30 28.70
CA ALA A 84 40.64 6.23 27.43
C ALA A 84 41.49 4.95 27.33
N GLY A 85 41.52 4.39 26.11
CA GLY A 85 42.63 3.56 25.63
C GLY A 85 42.58 2.07 25.96
N THR A 86 41.98 1.29 25.06
CA THR A 86 42.51 -0.02 24.67
C THR A 86 42.22 -0.21 23.19
N GLU A 87 43.28 -0.20 22.38
CA GLU A 87 43.26 -0.60 20.97
C GLU A 87 42.84 -2.07 20.91
N GLY A 88 41.58 -2.30 20.52
CA GLY A 88 41.03 -3.62 20.25
C GLY A 88 41.07 -3.89 18.76
N THR A 89 41.92 -4.82 18.35
CA THR A 89 42.02 -5.37 16.99
C THR A 89 40.65 -5.80 16.45
N GLU A 90 40.46 -5.71 15.12
CA GLU A 90 39.23 -6.12 14.40
C GLU A 90 38.81 -7.57 14.73
N ALA A 91 39.75 -8.43 15.12
CA ALA A 91 39.52 -9.79 15.62
C ALA A 91 38.72 -9.88 16.94
N GLY A 92 38.56 -8.79 17.68
CA GLY A 92 37.73 -8.70 18.89
C GLY A 92 36.26 -8.33 18.60
N ARG A 93 36.00 -7.67 17.48
CA ARG A 93 34.63 -7.35 17.01
C ARG A 93 33.99 -8.55 16.31
N GLU A 94 34.76 -9.34 15.56
CA GLU A 94 34.25 -10.57 14.94
C GLU A 94 33.93 -11.68 15.97
N ARG A 95 34.62 -11.72 17.12
CA ARG A 95 34.34 -12.71 18.19
C ARG A 95 33.09 -12.41 19.01
N THR A 96 32.55 -11.19 18.97
CA THR A 96 31.36 -10.83 19.75
C THR A 96 30.05 -11.12 19.02
N GLU A 97 30.08 -11.35 17.70
CA GLU A 97 28.91 -11.73 16.92
C GLU A 97 28.74 -13.24 16.75
N ALA A 98 29.84 -14.02 16.79
CA ALA A 98 29.82 -15.48 16.56
C ALA A 98 29.41 -16.35 17.78
N GLY A 99 28.88 -15.75 18.87
CA GLY A 99 28.75 -16.44 20.16
C GLY A 99 27.45 -16.23 20.94
N ARG A 100 26.35 -15.79 20.31
CA ARG A 100 25.06 -15.73 21.02
C ARG A 100 24.50 -17.14 21.17
N SER A 101 24.50 -17.66 22.40
CA SER A 101 23.84 -18.92 22.72
C SER A 101 22.34 -18.82 22.38
N ALA A 102 21.72 -19.94 22.02
CA ALA A 102 20.27 -19.98 21.75
C ALA A 102 19.46 -19.36 22.90
N ALA A 103 19.90 -19.56 24.15
CA ALA A 103 19.29 -18.97 25.33
C ALA A 103 19.34 -17.42 25.33
N SER A 104 20.46 -16.82 24.91
CA SER A 104 20.57 -15.34 24.82
C SER A 104 19.69 -14.74 23.72
N ILE A 105 19.44 -15.50 22.65
CA ILE A 105 18.52 -15.11 21.58
C ILE A 105 17.09 -15.20 22.08
N GLU A 106 16.75 -16.29 22.78
CA GLU A 106 15.44 -16.51 23.38
C GLU A 106 15.10 -15.42 24.39
N GLU A 107 16.02 -15.08 25.30
CA GLU A 107 15.86 -13.99 26.28
C GLU A 107 15.64 -12.64 25.58
N ALA A 108 16.38 -12.35 24.51
CA ALA A 108 16.20 -11.12 23.74
C ALA A 108 14.83 -11.07 23.03
N LEU A 109 14.36 -12.21 22.50
CA LEU A 109 13.04 -12.32 21.88
C LEU A 109 11.91 -12.17 22.91
N GLU A 110 12.04 -12.81 24.07
CA GLU A 110 11.08 -12.71 25.17
C GLU A 110 10.98 -11.26 25.66
N ARG A 111 12.13 -10.65 25.93
CA ARG A 111 12.20 -9.23 26.31
C ARG A 111 11.57 -8.34 25.25
N GLY A 112 11.85 -8.57 23.97
CA GLY A 112 11.26 -7.82 22.87
C GLY A 112 9.73 -7.98 22.78
N ARG A 113 9.21 -9.19 23.03
CA ARG A 113 7.75 -9.44 23.10
C ARG A 113 7.11 -8.71 24.27
N TYR A 114 7.75 -8.73 25.45
CA TYR A 114 7.23 -8.02 26.62
C TYR A 114 7.26 -6.51 26.40
N GLU A 115 8.42 -5.93 26.10
CA GLU A 115 8.59 -4.47 25.93
C GLU A 115 7.77 -3.92 24.74
N GLY A 116 7.62 -4.69 23.66
CA GLY A 116 6.93 -4.26 22.45
C GLY A 116 5.41 -4.50 22.43
N GLY A 117 4.88 -5.31 23.35
CA GLY A 117 3.48 -5.75 23.31
C GLY A 117 2.84 -5.87 24.69
N GLU A 118 3.30 -6.83 25.50
CA GLU A 118 2.67 -7.13 26.80
C GLU A 118 2.74 -5.93 27.75
N LEU A 119 3.83 -5.18 27.77
CA LEU A 119 3.97 -3.98 28.62
C LEU A 119 2.97 -2.89 28.21
N LEU A 120 2.73 -2.70 26.90
CA LEU A 120 1.73 -1.74 26.41
C LEU A 120 0.32 -2.17 26.82
N LEU A 121 0.06 -3.48 26.78
CA LEU A 121 -1.21 -4.04 27.22
C LEU A 121 -1.37 -3.89 28.74
N GLU A 122 -0.36 -4.24 29.55
CA GLU A 122 -0.33 -4.08 31.01
C GLU A 122 -0.67 -2.64 31.42
N GLN A 123 -0.08 -1.65 30.73
CA GLN A 123 -0.34 -0.23 30.96
C GLN A 123 -1.74 0.22 30.55
N ALA A 124 -2.38 -0.46 29.59
CA ALA A 124 -3.72 -0.16 29.11
C ALA A 124 -4.83 -0.77 29.98
N VAL A 125 -4.53 -1.77 30.82
CA VAL A 125 -5.52 -2.39 31.70
C VAL A 125 -5.95 -1.39 32.79
N PRO A 126 -7.26 -1.10 32.94
CA PRO A 126 -7.74 -0.20 34.00
C PRO A 126 -7.43 -0.73 35.40
N ALA A 127 -7.19 0.19 36.34
CA ALA A 127 -6.96 -0.16 37.74
C ALA A 127 -8.10 -1.01 38.31
N GLY A 128 -7.76 -2.08 39.04
CA GLY A 128 -8.73 -3.00 39.64
C GLY A 128 -9.19 -4.15 38.73
N PHE A 129 -8.69 -4.22 37.50
CA PHE A 129 -8.94 -5.32 36.56
C PHE A 129 -7.69 -6.16 36.33
N THR A 130 -7.89 -7.42 35.96
CA THR A 130 -6.86 -8.35 35.47
C THR A 130 -7.34 -8.94 34.15
N LEU A 131 -6.40 -9.24 33.25
CA LEU A 131 -6.71 -9.90 31.97
C LEU A 131 -7.05 -11.38 32.14
N GLY A 132 -6.71 -11.99 33.29
CA GLY A 132 -6.95 -13.41 33.53
C GLY A 132 -6.24 -14.28 32.50
N ASP A 133 -7.02 -15.00 31.71
CA ASP A 133 -6.59 -15.90 30.64
C ASP A 133 -6.55 -15.24 29.24
N LEU A 134 -6.93 -13.96 29.13
CA LEU A 134 -6.85 -13.22 27.87
C LEU A 134 -5.39 -12.94 27.49
N THR A 135 -5.04 -13.31 26.26
CA THR A 135 -3.71 -13.06 25.70
C THR A 135 -3.64 -11.72 24.97
N LEU A 136 -2.43 -11.22 24.70
CA LEU A 136 -2.22 -10.08 23.81
C LEU A 136 -2.85 -10.30 22.43
N GLN A 137 -2.84 -11.53 21.90
CA GLN A 137 -3.46 -11.85 20.61
C GLN A 137 -4.98 -11.69 20.66
N ASP A 138 -5.63 -12.12 21.74
CA ASP A 138 -7.08 -11.97 21.91
C ASP A 138 -7.48 -10.49 21.96
N VAL A 139 -6.71 -9.69 22.69
CA VAL A 139 -6.96 -8.25 22.79
C VAL A 139 -6.73 -7.56 21.45
N ILE A 140 -5.67 -7.90 20.71
CA ILE A 140 -5.42 -7.38 19.37
C ILE A 140 -6.56 -7.78 18.42
N ALA A 141 -6.97 -9.04 18.42
CA ALA A 141 -8.04 -9.53 17.55
C ALA A 141 -9.36 -8.80 17.82
N ALA A 142 -9.74 -8.67 19.10
CA ALA A 142 -10.92 -7.92 19.51
C ALA A 142 -10.83 -6.44 19.13
N GLY A 143 -9.66 -5.81 19.30
CA GLY A 143 -9.42 -4.43 18.90
C GLY A 143 -9.50 -4.22 17.39
N VAL A 144 -8.92 -5.12 16.59
CA VAL A 144 -9.01 -5.08 15.12
C VAL A 144 -10.45 -5.23 14.66
N ASP A 145 -11.21 -6.16 15.26
CA ASP A 145 -12.62 -6.33 14.90
C ASP A 145 -13.46 -5.10 15.27
N ALA A 146 -13.22 -4.51 16.45
CA ALA A 146 -13.87 -3.26 16.86
C ALA A 146 -13.51 -2.08 15.93
N LEU A 147 -12.30 -2.06 15.37
CA LEU A 147 -11.83 -1.02 14.44
C LEU A 147 -12.16 -1.32 12.98
N ARG A 148 -12.77 -2.47 12.65
CA ARG A 148 -13.10 -2.89 11.28
C ARG A 148 -13.76 -1.80 10.43
N PRO A 149 -14.75 -1.02 10.92
CA PRO A 149 -15.39 0.04 10.14
C PRO A 149 -14.46 1.20 9.75
N ARG A 150 -13.29 1.33 10.40
CA ARG A 150 -12.30 2.39 10.17
C ARG A 150 -11.15 1.94 9.26
N LEU A 151 -11.03 0.63 9.02
CA LEU A 151 -9.99 0.05 8.17
C LEU A 151 -10.19 0.50 6.72
N LEU A 152 -9.07 0.59 5.99
CA LEU A 152 -9.08 0.94 4.58
C LEU A 152 -9.33 -0.34 3.77
N PRO A 153 -10.36 -0.37 2.89
CA PRO A 153 -10.59 -1.52 2.03
C PRO A 153 -9.48 -1.61 0.99
N LEU A 154 -9.03 -2.84 0.71
CA LEU A 154 -8.06 -3.13 -0.33
C LEU A 154 -8.70 -4.00 -1.40
N ILE A 155 -8.49 -3.65 -2.66
CA ILE A 155 -8.81 -4.47 -3.82
C ILE A 155 -7.76 -5.58 -3.89
N ASP A 156 -8.20 -6.84 -3.91
CA ASP A 156 -7.32 -8.00 -4.01
C ASP A 156 -6.86 -8.25 -5.46
N ALA A 157 -6.04 -9.29 -5.66
CA ALA A 157 -5.51 -9.63 -6.99
C ALA A 157 -6.61 -9.93 -8.01
N ALA A 158 -7.67 -10.62 -7.61
CA ALA A 158 -8.80 -10.92 -8.48
C ALA A 158 -9.54 -9.64 -8.89
N GLY A 159 -9.79 -8.73 -7.94
CA GLY A 159 -10.41 -7.44 -8.20
C GLY A 159 -9.57 -6.57 -9.12
N VAL A 160 -8.25 -6.50 -8.91
CA VAL A 160 -7.34 -5.74 -9.80
C VAL A 160 -7.30 -6.36 -11.21
N PHE A 161 -7.27 -7.69 -11.32
CA PHE A 161 -7.38 -8.39 -12.59
C PHE A 161 -8.68 -8.05 -13.33
N HIS A 162 -9.82 -8.07 -12.64
CA HIS A 162 -11.11 -7.72 -13.23
C HIS A 162 -11.18 -6.25 -13.67
N GLU A 163 -10.58 -5.34 -12.91
CA GLU A 163 -10.46 -3.94 -13.31
C GLU A 163 -9.69 -3.80 -14.61
N PHE A 164 -8.56 -4.50 -14.76
CA PHE A 164 -7.79 -4.52 -16.01
C PHE A 164 -8.55 -5.12 -17.17
N GLU A 165 -9.19 -6.28 -16.98
CA GLU A 165 -9.96 -6.92 -18.06
C GLU A 165 -11.12 -6.05 -18.54
N ALA A 166 -11.87 -5.44 -17.62
CA ALA A 166 -12.88 -4.45 -17.97
C ALA A 166 -12.26 -3.26 -18.69
N ALA A 167 -11.08 -2.80 -18.24
CA ALA A 167 -10.41 -1.67 -18.85
C ALA A 167 -10.02 -1.90 -20.30
N LEU A 168 -9.40 -3.05 -20.55
CA LEU A 168 -8.94 -3.48 -21.86
C LEU A 168 -10.11 -3.79 -22.79
N ALA A 169 -11.18 -4.40 -22.29
CA ALA A 169 -12.36 -4.72 -23.10
C ALA A 169 -13.16 -3.48 -23.52
N GLU A 170 -13.25 -2.47 -22.63
CA GLU A 170 -14.02 -1.25 -22.88
C GLU A 170 -13.16 -0.12 -23.48
N GLY A 171 -11.85 -0.31 -23.60
CA GLY A 171 -10.92 0.73 -24.06
C GLY A 171 -10.82 1.93 -23.11
N ARG A 172 -11.06 1.72 -21.81
CA ARG A 172 -10.98 2.76 -20.78
C ARG A 172 -9.58 2.82 -20.16
N THR A 173 -9.26 3.97 -19.58
CA THR A 173 -8.00 4.19 -18.87
C THR A 173 -7.94 3.39 -17.57
N LEU A 174 -6.75 2.85 -17.27
CA LEU A 174 -6.47 2.27 -15.97
C LEU A 174 -4.97 2.30 -15.66
N SER A 175 -4.60 2.90 -14.55
CA SER A 175 -3.25 2.79 -14.00
C SER A 175 -3.26 2.16 -12.62
N VAL A 176 -2.40 1.17 -12.42
CA VAL A 176 -2.09 0.61 -11.10
C VAL A 176 -0.65 0.95 -10.77
N VAL A 177 -0.47 1.85 -9.80
CA VAL A 177 0.85 2.28 -9.31
C VAL A 177 1.11 1.70 -7.93
N ARG A 178 2.36 1.54 -7.50
CA ARG A 178 2.68 0.92 -6.21
C ARG A 178 3.60 1.83 -5.39
N LEU A 179 3.36 1.90 -4.08
CA LEU A 179 4.18 2.63 -3.14
C LEU A 179 4.94 1.65 -2.26
N GLY A 180 6.24 1.52 -2.50
CA GLY A 180 7.19 0.86 -1.60
C GLY A 180 7.80 1.83 -0.61
N ASP A 181 8.81 1.37 0.12
CA ASP A 181 9.63 2.21 0.99
C ASP A 181 10.36 3.31 0.18
N GLY A 182 10.80 3.00 -1.03
CA GLY A 182 11.44 3.97 -1.92
C GLY A 182 10.54 5.18 -2.23
N GLU A 183 9.32 4.93 -2.71
CA GLU A 183 8.35 5.98 -3.05
C GLU A 183 7.90 6.74 -1.79
N LEU A 184 7.70 6.05 -0.66
CA LEU A 184 7.29 6.70 0.58
C LEU A 184 8.40 7.60 1.15
N LEU A 185 9.66 7.16 1.09
CA LEU A 185 10.79 7.97 1.51
C LEU A 185 11.02 9.16 0.57
N ALA A 186 10.88 8.94 -0.74
CA ALA A 186 10.87 10.00 -1.73
C ALA A 186 9.78 11.06 -1.44
N LEU A 187 8.54 10.65 -1.16
CA LEU A 187 7.46 11.57 -0.78
C LEU A 187 7.71 12.28 0.55
N SER A 188 8.49 11.68 1.45
CA SER A 188 8.69 12.18 2.82
C SER A 188 9.74 13.28 2.95
N HIS A 189 10.67 13.42 1.99
CA HIS A 189 11.79 14.36 2.13
C HIS A 189 11.30 15.81 2.14
N ASP A 190 11.74 16.55 3.15
CA ASP A 190 11.36 17.92 3.51
C ASP A 190 9.84 18.13 3.63
N ARG A 191 9.10 17.04 3.95
CA ARG A 191 7.67 17.03 4.31
C ARG A 191 7.41 16.39 5.66
N VAL A 192 8.11 15.28 5.92
CA VAL A 192 8.02 14.49 7.15
C VAL A 192 9.40 14.36 7.80
N TYR A 193 10.43 14.12 6.97
CA TYR A 193 11.82 14.04 7.41
C TYR A 193 12.67 15.03 6.63
N GLU A 194 13.69 15.58 7.28
CA GLU A 194 14.75 16.34 6.60
C GLU A 194 15.40 15.49 5.49
N ALA A 195 15.68 16.08 4.33
CA ALA A 195 16.30 15.39 3.20
C ALA A 195 17.65 14.72 3.54
N ALA A 196 18.41 15.27 4.49
CA ALA A 196 19.63 14.65 4.99
C ALA A 196 19.37 13.31 5.68
N VAL A 197 18.27 13.20 6.44
CA VAL A 197 17.86 11.95 7.09
C VAL A 197 17.45 10.93 6.03
N VAL A 198 16.64 11.35 5.05
CA VAL A 198 16.20 10.46 3.96
C VAL A 198 17.40 9.94 3.16
N ARG A 199 18.38 10.79 2.82
CA ARG A 199 19.62 10.35 2.16
C ARG A 199 20.41 9.33 2.96
N GLY A 200 20.51 9.52 4.28
CA GLY A 200 21.23 8.60 5.16
C GLY A 200 20.52 7.26 5.31
N GLU A 201 19.19 7.27 5.38
CA GLU A 201 18.38 6.06 5.57
C GLU A 201 18.08 5.30 4.28
N ALA A 202 18.10 5.97 3.12
CA ALA A 202 17.79 5.38 1.82
C ALA A 202 18.77 5.80 0.73
N PRO A 203 20.05 5.39 0.83
CA PRO A 203 21.05 5.64 -0.22
C PRO A 203 20.67 4.99 -1.56
N PHE A 204 19.79 3.99 -1.55
CA PHE A 204 19.31 3.28 -2.74
C PHE A 204 18.39 4.11 -3.63
N LEU A 205 17.84 5.25 -3.16
CA LEU A 205 16.89 6.06 -3.95
C LEU A 205 17.51 6.57 -5.27
N ALA A 206 18.80 6.90 -5.26
CA ALA A 206 19.51 7.33 -6.46
C ALA A 206 19.51 6.23 -7.54
N GLY A 207 19.73 4.97 -7.13
CA GLY A 207 19.62 3.80 -8.02
C GLY A 207 18.18 3.51 -8.44
N ALA A 208 17.20 3.86 -7.61
CA ALA A 208 15.78 3.78 -7.92
C ALA A 208 15.26 4.95 -8.78
N GLY A 209 16.15 5.87 -9.20
CA GLY A 209 15.86 6.92 -10.17
C GLY A 209 15.56 8.30 -9.59
N MET A 210 15.76 8.53 -8.29
CA MET A 210 15.57 9.83 -7.65
C MET A 210 16.74 10.22 -6.74
N ALA A 211 17.37 11.36 -7.01
CA ALA A 211 18.30 11.99 -6.08
C ALA A 211 17.51 12.79 -5.03
N VAL A 212 17.98 12.79 -3.77
CA VAL A 212 17.35 13.56 -2.68
C VAL A 212 18.33 14.66 -2.23
N PRO A 213 17.90 15.92 -2.05
CA PRO A 213 16.55 16.43 -2.31
C PRO A 213 16.25 16.64 -3.80
N ASP A 214 15.02 16.37 -4.20
CA ASP A 214 14.46 16.76 -5.50
C ASP A 214 12.95 17.01 -5.34
N HIS A 215 12.61 18.26 -5.06
CA HIS A 215 11.22 18.66 -4.83
C HIS A 215 10.35 18.56 -6.07
N ALA A 216 10.91 18.81 -7.25
CA ALA A 216 10.15 18.72 -8.50
C ALA A 216 9.77 17.27 -8.78
N ALA A 217 10.71 16.34 -8.62
CA ALA A 217 10.45 14.91 -8.73
C ALA A 217 9.46 14.41 -7.68
N ARG A 218 9.58 14.87 -6.42
CA ARG A 218 8.62 14.56 -5.35
C ARG A 218 7.21 15.02 -5.69
N ASP A 219 7.07 16.27 -6.14
CA ASP A 219 5.77 16.86 -6.42
C ASP A 219 5.14 16.19 -7.66
N ARG A 220 5.95 15.81 -8.64
CA ARG A 220 5.52 14.99 -9.80
C ARG A 220 5.08 13.58 -9.38
N LEU A 221 5.80 12.94 -8.47
CA LEU A 221 5.40 11.65 -7.87
C LEU A 221 4.07 11.78 -7.13
N ALA A 222 3.91 12.81 -6.30
CA ALA A 222 2.67 13.07 -5.57
C ALA A 222 1.48 13.32 -6.54
N ALA A 223 1.70 14.04 -7.64
CA ALA A 223 0.69 14.25 -8.67
C ALA A 223 0.26 12.92 -9.31
N ALA A 224 1.22 12.07 -9.69
CA ALA A 224 0.95 10.76 -10.24
C ALA A 224 0.14 9.86 -9.30
N VAL A 225 0.47 9.86 -8.00
CA VAL A 225 -0.30 9.11 -6.99
C VAL A 225 -1.75 9.58 -6.89
N ARG A 226 -2.00 10.90 -6.97
CA ARG A 226 -3.37 11.44 -6.96
C ARG A 226 -4.18 11.06 -8.20
N GLN A 227 -3.51 10.92 -9.35
CA GLN A 227 -4.15 10.64 -10.64
C GLN A 227 -4.33 9.15 -10.92
N ALA A 228 -3.55 8.28 -10.24
CA ALA A 228 -3.59 6.85 -10.47
C ALA A 228 -4.97 6.26 -10.20
N SER A 229 -5.39 5.28 -11.01
CA SER A 229 -6.70 4.65 -10.86
C SER A 229 -6.77 3.75 -9.63
N ILE A 230 -5.67 3.06 -9.31
CA ILE A 230 -5.50 2.22 -8.11
C ILE A 230 -4.08 2.41 -7.58
N VAL A 231 -3.94 2.58 -6.26
CA VAL A 231 -2.66 2.76 -5.58
C VAL A 231 -2.38 1.58 -4.66
N GLY A 232 -1.29 0.86 -4.93
CA GLY A 232 -0.75 -0.19 -4.09
C GLY A 232 -0.05 0.39 -2.86
N VAL A 233 -0.44 -0.03 -1.67
CA VAL A 233 0.13 0.43 -0.39
C VAL A 233 0.72 -0.73 0.40
N PRO A 234 1.76 -0.49 1.23
CA PRO A 234 2.42 -1.59 1.91
C PRO A 234 1.62 -2.06 3.13
N LEU A 235 1.52 -3.38 3.29
CA LEU A 235 0.91 -4.00 4.48
C LEU A 235 1.91 -4.15 5.64
N SER A 236 3.20 -4.16 5.32
CA SER A 236 4.29 -4.22 6.30
C SER A 236 4.17 -3.10 7.33
N ARG A 237 4.32 -3.44 8.61
CA ARG A 237 4.32 -2.49 9.73
C ARG A 237 5.71 -1.97 10.09
N ARG A 238 6.73 -2.32 9.31
CA ARG A 238 8.10 -1.76 9.47
C ARG A 238 8.09 -0.26 9.23
N ARG A 239 9.02 0.47 9.88
CA ARG A 239 9.05 1.94 9.98
C ARG A 239 8.80 2.69 8.66
N HIS A 240 9.45 2.30 7.57
CA HIS A 240 9.38 3.02 6.28
C HIS A 240 8.22 2.58 5.37
N TYR A 241 7.31 1.74 5.87
CA TYR A 241 6.16 1.22 5.12
C TYR A 241 4.85 1.77 5.68
N GLY A 242 3.98 0.92 6.24
CA GLY A 242 2.65 1.29 6.73
C GLY A 242 2.63 2.47 7.72
N PRO A 243 3.56 2.58 8.69
CA PRO A 243 3.66 3.74 9.58
C PRO A 243 4.01 5.05 8.85
N LEU A 244 4.81 5.01 7.79
CA LEU A 244 5.21 6.19 7.01
C LEU A 244 4.15 6.59 5.97
N LEU A 245 3.33 5.64 5.50
CA LEU A 245 2.32 5.85 4.45
C LEU A 245 1.42 7.06 4.73
N GLY A 246 0.77 7.11 5.90
CA GLY A 246 -0.13 8.20 6.26
C GLY A 246 0.56 9.57 6.27
N PRO A 247 1.66 9.74 7.04
CA PRO A 247 2.43 10.98 7.05
C PRO A 247 2.96 11.41 5.68
N ALA A 248 3.49 10.48 4.87
CA ALA A 248 4.05 10.81 3.56
C ALA A 248 2.97 11.29 2.58
N LEU A 249 1.80 10.65 2.56
CA LEU A 249 0.67 11.10 1.74
C LEU A 249 0.11 12.44 2.23
N ALA A 250 -0.14 12.57 3.53
CA ALA A 250 -0.69 13.79 4.13
C ALA A 250 0.25 15.00 3.99
N GLY A 251 1.56 14.80 4.14
CA GLY A 251 2.58 15.83 3.93
C GLY A 251 2.61 16.37 2.50
N ASN A 252 2.09 15.60 1.55
CA ASN A 252 1.88 16.01 0.17
C ASN A 252 0.40 16.31 -0.13
N GLY A 253 -0.48 16.51 0.86
CA GLY A 253 -1.89 16.87 0.64
C GLY A 253 -2.68 15.79 -0.09
N ILE A 254 -2.39 14.51 0.15
CA ILE A 254 -3.13 13.37 -0.38
C ILE A 254 -3.91 12.73 0.78
N ASP A 255 -5.23 12.71 0.70
CA ASP A 255 -6.05 11.93 1.62
C ASP A 255 -6.07 10.47 1.17
N ILE A 256 -5.48 9.58 1.97
CA ILE A 256 -5.48 8.14 1.70
C ILE A 256 -6.89 7.57 1.54
N ARG A 257 -7.91 8.15 2.20
CA ARG A 257 -9.29 7.69 2.13
C ARG A 257 -9.97 8.04 0.80
N SER A 258 -9.44 8.98 0.04
CA SER A 258 -9.94 9.30 -1.30
C SER A 258 -9.37 8.39 -2.39
N LEU A 259 -8.39 7.54 -2.07
CA LEU A 259 -7.74 6.65 -3.02
C LEU A 259 -8.45 5.29 -3.09
N ARG A 260 -8.42 4.68 -4.28
CA ARG A 260 -8.72 3.25 -4.45
C ARG A 260 -7.43 2.47 -4.17
N LEU A 261 -7.47 1.58 -3.20
CA LEU A 261 -6.25 0.95 -2.67
C LEU A 261 -6.14 -0.53 -3.03
N THR A 262 -4.92 -1.00 -3.23
CA THR A 262 -4.53 -2.42 -3.30
C THR A 262 -3.23 -2.60 -2.49
N GLU A 263 -2.61 -3.77 -2.50
CA GLU A 263 -1.30 -3.97 -1.87
C GLU A 263 -0.15 -3.51 -2.79
N SER A 264 0.95 -3.01 -2.22
CA SER A 264 2.12 -2.58 -3.01
C SER A 264 2.88 -3.73 -3.68
N THR A 265 2.55 -4.98 -3.32
CA THR A 265 3.03 -6.23 -3.90
C THR A 265 2.06 -6.85 -4.91
N ILE A 266 1.05 -6.10 -5.37
CA ILE A 266 -0.01 -6.61 -6.23
C ILE A 266 0.50 -7.27 -7.52
N ASN A 267 1.64 -6.81 -8.06
CA ASN A 267 2.32 -7.42 -9.19
C ASN A 267 2.71 -8.88 -8.90
N TYR A 268 3.25 -9.16 -7.71
CA TYR A 268 3.57 -10.52 -7.27
C TYR A 268 2.32 -11.34 -7.01
N SER A 269 1.29 -10.76 -6.41
CA SER A 269 0.03 -11.46 -6.17
C SER A 269 -0.68 -11.84 -7.47
N LEU A 270 -0.70 -10.96 -8.47
CA LEU A 270 -1.19 -11.28 -9.82
C LEU A 270 -0.36 -12.40 -10.46
N TYR A 271 0.96 -12.39 -10.27
CA TYR A 271 1.86 -13.42 -10.80
C TYR A 271 1.63 -14.78 -10.13
N GLN A 272 1.68 -14.85 -8.81
CA GLN A 272 1.56 -16.09 -8.03
C GLN A 272 0.20 -16.76 -8.18
N THR A 273 -0.85 -15.98 -8.43
CA THR A 273 -2.21 -16.50 -8.68
C THR A 273 -2.45 -16.87 -10.15
N GLY A 274 -1.46 -16.71 -11.03
CA GLY A 274 -1.58 -16.96 -12.48
C GLY A 274 -2.45 -15.94 -13.23
N LEU A 275 -2.96 -14.91 -12.54
CA LEU A 275 -3.79 -13.87 -13.13
C LEU A 275 -3.01 -12.95 -14.06
N LEU A 276 -1.72 -12.74 -13.80
CA LEU A 276 -0.87 -11.94 -14.67
C LEU A 276 -0.68 -12.59 -16.05
N ALA A 277 -0.43 -13.90 -16.10
CA ALA A 277 -0.34 -14.66 -17.35
C ALA A 277 -1.64 -14.52 -18.17
N ARG A 278 -2.78 -14.67 -17.50
CA ARG A 278 -4.10 -14.48 -18.11
C ARG A 278 -4.33 -13.06 -18.61
N LEU A 279 -3.86 -12.06 -17.87
CA LEU A 279 -3.98 -10.64 -18.25
C LEU A 279 -3.15 -10.30 -19.50
N MET A 280 -1.98 -10.92 -19.65
CA MET A 280 -1.10 -10.71 -20.80
C MET A 280 -1.52 -11.50 -22.04
N GLN A 281 -2.25 -12.60 -21.87
CA GLN A 281 -2.59 -13.51 -22.96
C GLN A 281 -3.41 -12.80 -24.06
N GLY A 282 -2.92 -12.90 -25.31
CA GLY A 282 -3.57 -12.28 -26.46
C GLY A 282 -3.57 -10.76 -26.48
N ARG A 283 -2.76 -10.11 -25.63
CA ARG A 283 -2.57 -8.65 -25.60
C ARG A 283 -1.23 -8.26 -26.21
N ARG A 284 -1.19 -7.09 -26.84
CA ARG A 284 0.03 -6.46 -27.31
C ARG A 284 0.67 -5.68 -26.15
N LEU A 285 1.87 -6.08 -25.77
CA LEU A 285 2.56 -5.57 -24.59
C LEU A 285 3.62 -4.53 -24.97
N LEU A 286 3.57 -3.38 -24.30
CA LEU A 286 4.69 -2.46 -24.23
C LEU A 286 5.44 -2.69 -22.92
N VAL A 287 6.75 -2.92 -23.00
CA VAL A 287 7.59 -3.14 -21.83
C VAL A 287 8.55 -1.97 -21.63
N ILE A 288 8.56 -1.37 -20.44
CA ILE A 288 9.33 -0.16 -20.14
C ILE A 288 10.21 -0.40 -18.92
N GLY A 289 11.49 -0.03 -18.98
CA GLY A 289 12.40 -0.14 -17.84
C GLY A 289 13.78 -0.69 -18.17
N ASN A 290 14.68 -0.70 -17.20
CA ASN A 290 16.06 -1.16 -17.41
C ASN A 290 16.14 -2.68 -17.65
N ALA A 291 15.28 -3.45 -16.97
CA ALA A 291 15.13 -4.89 -17.22
C ALA A 291 14.25 -5.21 -18.45
N ALA A 292 13.70 -4.20 -19.14
CA ALA A 292 12.75 -4.39 -20.22
C ALA A 292 13.28 -5.26 -21.38
N PRO A 293 14.53 -5.11 -21.87
CA PRO A 293 15.03 -5.96 -22.94
C PRO A 293 15.06 -7.45 -22.55
N GLY A 294 15.53 -7.75 -21.34
CA GLY A 294 15.58 -9.11 -20.82
C GLY A 294 14.19 -9.69 -20.58
N MET A 295 13.30 -8.91 -19.95
CA MET A 295 11.92 -9.34 -19.73
C MET A 295 11.17 -9.56 -21.05
N ALA A 296 11.34 -8.67 -22.03
CA ALA A 296 10.71 -8.78 -23.34
C ALA A 296 11.11 -10.08 -24.06
N ALA A 297 12.42 -10.41 -24.06
CA ALA A 297 12.91 -11.64 -24.66
C ALA A 297 12.29 -12.89 -24.01
N ARG A 298 12.14 -12.87 -22.69
CA ARG A 298 11.52 -13.96 -21.93
C ARG A 298 10.03 -14.08 -22.24
N LEU A 299 9.29 -12.98 -22.20
CA LEU A 299 7.86 -12.95 -22.52
C LEU A 299 7.59 -13.41 -23.96
N ALA A 300 8.38 -12.96 -24.93
CA ALA A 300 8.27 -13.39 -26.32
C ALA A 300 8.53 -14.90 -26.48
N ALA A 301 9.56 -15.43 -25.81
CA ALA A 301 9.85 -16.87 -25.82
C ALA A 301 8.73 -17.72 -25.18
N ALA A 302 7.96 -17.15 -24.25
CA ALA A 302 6.77 -17.76 -23.67
C ALA A 302 5.49 -17.56 -24.51
N GLY A 303 5.58 -16.92 -25.69
CA GLY A 303 4.46 -16.75 -26.62
C GLY A 303 3.62 -15.49 -26.39
N TYR A 304 4.04 -14.57 -25.54
CA TYR A 304 3.35 -13.28 -25.37
C TYR A 304 3.77 -12.29 -26.46
N ALA A 305 2.81 -11.47 -26.93
CA ALA A 305 3.05 -10.50 -28.00
C ALA A 305 3.67 -9.21 -27.45
N VAL A 306 5.00 -9.16 -27.35
CA VAL A 306 5.71 -7.91 -27.02
C VAL A 306 5.87 -7.06 -28.27
N THR A 307 5.18 -5.92 -28.32
CA THR A 307 5.14 -5.04 -29.51
C THR A 307 6.02 -3.79 -29.39
N GLY A 308 6.55 -3.52 -28.20
CA GLY A 308 7.49 -2.44 -27.97
C GLY A 308 8.33 -2.64 -26.71
N VAL A 309 9.55 -2.10 -26.74
CA VAL A 309 10.47 -2.06 -25.60
C VAL A 309 11.05 -0.66 -25.50
N ILE A 310 10.92 -0.02 -24.33
CA ILE A 310 11.52 1.29 -24.03
C ILE A 310 12.54 1.11 -22.91
N SER A 311 13.81 1.31 -23.23
CA SER A 311 14.95 1.14 -22.33
C SER A 311 16.15 1.98 -22.79
N PRO A 312 17.01 2.47 -21.89
CA PRO A 312 16.86 2.45 -20.43
C PRO A 312 15.86 3.51 -19.94
N VAL A 313 15.58 3.53 -18.64
CA VAL A 313 14.93 4.65 -17.93
C VAL A 313 15.86 5.10 -16.81
N ARG A 314 16.50 6.26 -16.99
CA ARG A 314 17.53 6.80 -16.09
C ARG A 314 16.94 7.84 -15.13
N GLY A 315 15.98 7.40 -14.32
CA GLY A 315 15.36 8.26 -13.32
C GLY A 315 14.39 9.29 -13.91
N PHE A 316 14.14 10.37 -13.15
CA PHE A 316 13.12 11.36 -13.50
C PHE A 316 13.42 12.16 -14.77
N ALA A 317 14.70 12.34 -15.12
CA ALA A 317 15.10 13.08 -16.31
C ALA A 317 14.62 12.42 -17.62
N ASP A 318 14.41 11.09 -17.59
CA ASP A 318 14.00 10.32 -18.78
C ASP A 318 12.47 10.21 -18.94
N ILE A 319 11.68 10.63 -17.95
CA ILE A 319 10.22 10.39 -17.95
C ILE A 319 9.57 10.98 -19.21
N ASP A 320 9.90 12.21 -19.59
CA ASP A 320 9.24 12.87 -20.73
C ASP A 320 9.58 12.19 -22.05
N ARG A 321 10.84 11.74 -22.22
CA ARG A 321 11.27 10.95 -23.37
C ARG A 321 10.48 9.63 -23.43
N VAL A 322 10.40 8.91 -22.31
CA VAL A 322 9.72 7.61 -22.22
C VAL A 322 8.22 7.75 -22.53
N ILE A 323 7.56 8.76 -21.98
CA ILE A 323 6.16 9.09 -22.26
C ILE A 323 6.00 9.40 -23.76
N GLY A 324 6.89 10.21 -24.35
CA GLY A 324 6.86 10.54 -25.77
C GLY A 324 7.02 9.31 -26.69
N GLU A 325 7.95 8.42 -26.40
CA GLU A 325 8.15 7.17 -27.14
C GLU A 325 6.92 6.23 -27.01
N ALA A 326 6.37 6.10 -25.80
CA ALA A 326 5.17 5.31 -25.56
C ALA A 326 3.92 5.92 -26.23
N ALA A 327 3.85 7.25 -26.36
CA ALA A 327 2.79 7.95 -27.08
C ALA A 327 2.88 7.73 -28.59
N ALA A 328 4.09 7.75 -29.14
CA ALA A 328 4.33 7.45 -30.56
C ALA A 328 3.94 6.00 -30.90
N ALA A 329 4.14 5.08 -29.96
CA ALA A 329 3.76 3.68 -30.09
C ALA A 329 2.30 3.38 -29.67
N ARG A 330 1.47 4.39 -29.32
CA ARG A 330 0.17 4.15 -28.67
C ARG A 330 -0.72 3.15 -29.41
N ASP A 331 -0.70 3.11 -30.74
CA ASP A 331 -1.62 2.26 -31.52
C ASP A 331 -1.10 0.81 -31.64
N SER A 332 0.12 0.53 -31.16
CA SER A 332 0.77 -0.78 -31.26
C SER A 332 0.67 -1.65 -29.99
N TYR A 333 0.17 -1.13 -28.88
CA TYR A 333 0.02 -1.89 -27.63
C TYR A 333 -1.31 -1.63 -26.91
N ASP A 334 -1.71 -2.62 -26.11
CA ASP A 334 -2.94 -2.62 -25.31
C ASP A 334 -2.61 -2.40 -23.82
N LEU A 335 -1.53 -3.03 -23.34
CA LEU A 335 -1.08 -3.00 -21.95
C LEU A 335 0.40 -2.61 -21.84
N ALA A 336 0.70 -1.64 -20.97
CA ALA A 336 2.07 -1.27 -20.63
C ALA A 336 2.50 -1.88 -19.28
N LEU A 337 3.65 -2.55 -19.26
CA LEU A 337 4.32 -3.05 -18.06
C LEU A 337 5.55 -2.18 -17.76
N VAL A 338 5.52 -1.44 -16.64
CA VAL A 338 6.49 -0.39 -16.35
C VAL A 338 7.35 -0.76 -15.13
N ALA A 339 8.64 -1.05 -15.35
CA ALA A 339 9.61 -1.45 -14.32
C ALA A 339 10.81 -0.51 -14.29
N ALA A 340 10.59 0.70 -13.77
CA ALA A 340 11.55 1.81 -13.86
C ALA A 340 11.88 2.47 -12.50
N GLY A 341 11.78 1.73 -11.39
CA GLY A 341 11.94 2.29 -10.04
C GLY A 341 10.85 3.32 -9.73
N ILE A 342 11.19 4.39 -9.00
CA ILE A 342 10.25 5.45 -8.62
C ILE A 342 9.60 6.12 -9.85
N PRO A 343 10.31 6.39 -10.97
CA PRO A 343 9.70 6.86 -12.22
C PRO A 343 8.52 6.02 -12.73
N ALA A 344 8.45 4.72 -12.40
CA ALA A 344 7.39 3.84 -12.88
C ALA A 344 6.00 4.34 -12.48
N VAL A 345 5.87 4.88 -11.27
CA VAL A 345 4.61 5.46 -10.76
C VAL A 345 4.14 6.60 -11.67
N VAL A 346 5.06 7.50 -12.04
CA VAL A 346 4.76 8.66 -12.87
C VAL A 346 4.44 8.25 -14.30
N ILE A 347 5.26 7.36 -14.88
CA ILE A 347 5.07 6.87 -16.25
C ILE A 347 3.72 6.15 -16.35
N ALA A 348 3.43 5.19 -15.46
CA ALA A 348 2.18 4.42 -15.52
C ALA A 348 0.94 5.31 -15.34
N ALA A 349 0.99 6.30 -14.44
CA ALA A 349 -0.10 7.26 -14.27
C ALA A 349 -0.31 8.11 -15.53
N ALA A 350 0.77 8.63 -16.12
CA ALA A 350 0.72 9.46 -17.33
C ALA A 350 0.20 8.69 -18.55
N LEU A 351 0.65 7.45 -18.78
CA LEU A 351 0.16 6.64 -19.91
C LEU A 351 -1.36 6.44 -19.87
N ALA A 352 -1.91 6.23 -18.67
CA ALA A 352 -3.36 6.15 -18.51
C ALA A 352 -4.03 7.51 -18.70
N ALA A 353 -3.57 8.55 -18.00
CA ALA A 353 -4.23 9.86 -18.00
C ALA A 353 -4.18 10.57 -19.38
N GLU A 354 -3.07 10.45 -20.09
CA GLU A 354 -2.80 11.20 -21.33
C GLU A 354 -3.18 10.42 -22.58
N PHE A 355 -3.05 9.08 -22.57
CA PHE A 355 -3.15 8.28 -23.81
C PHE A 355 -4.20 7.18 -23.79
N GLY A 356 -5.06 7.12 -22.77
CA GLY A 356 -6.14 6.14 -22.81
C GLY A 356 -5.71 4.72 -22.41
N LYS A 357 -4.49 4.52 -21.89
CA LYS A 357 -3.89 3.18 -21.78
C LYS A 357 -4.12 2.48 -20.44
N ALA A 358 -4.06 1.15 -20.50
CA ALA A 358 -3.89 0.31 -19.33
C ALA A 358 -2.38 0.21 -19.01
N ALA A 359 -1.99 0.55 -17.79
CA ALA A 359 -0.60 0.53 -17.35
C ALA A 359 -0.46 -0.06 -15.94
N LEU A 360 0.49 -0.97 -15.78
CA LEU A 360 0.85 -1.58 -14.51
C LEU A 360 2.29 -1.22 -14.15
N ASP A 361 2.46 -0.56 -13.01
CA ASP A 361 3.76 -0.48 -12.34
C ASP A 361 4.17 -1.90 -11.92
N PHE A 362 5.20 -2.42 -12.58
CA PHE A 362 5.58 -3.82 -12.58
C PHE A 362 6.75 -4.12 -11.62
N GLY A 363 7.50 -3.09 -11.24
CA GLY A 363 8.59 -3.18 -10.26
C GLY A 363 9.62 -4.28 -10.53
N HIS A 364 10.19 -4.82 -9.45
CA HIS A 364 11.23 -5.86 -9.49
C HIS A 364 10.75 -7.24 -9.97
N LEU A 365 9.45 -7.42 -10.23
CA LEU A 365 8.99 -8.63 -10.92
C LEU A 365 9.61 -8.71 -12.33
N ALA A 366 9.94 -7.57 -12.94
CA ALA A 366 10.65 -7.57 -14.22
C ALA A 366 12.03 -8.23 -14.14
N ASP A 367 12.80 -7.93 -13.09
CA ASP A 367 14.11 -8.55 -12.86
C ASP A 367 13.95 -10.06 -12.67
N HIS A 368 12.94 -10.46 -11.90
CA HIS A 368 12.63 -11.87 -11.67
C HIS A 368 12.29 -12.59 -12.98
N ILE A 369 11.45 -12.02 -13.84
CA ILE A 369 11.09 -12.63 -15.12
C ILE A 369 12.31 -12.67 -16.07
N ALA A 370 13.08 -11.58 -16.14
CA ALA A 370 14.27 -11.50 -16.98
C ALA A 370 15.32 -12.57 -16.63
N ALA A 371 15.49 -12.86 -15.33
CA ALA A 371 16.46 -13.82 -14.81
C ALA A 371 16.03 -15.30 -14.94
N ARG A 372 14.76 -15.61 -15.19
CA ARG A 372 14.26 -17.00 -15.26
C ARG A 372 14.73 -17.75 -16.52
N PRO A 373 14.89 -19.08 -16.45
CA PRO A 373 15.15 -19.89 -17.64
C PRO A 373 13.91 -19.91 -18.59
N PRO A 374 14.10 -20.20 -19.90
CA PRO A 374 12.99 -20.27 -20.86
C PRO A 374 11.92 -21.29 -20.43
N GLY A 375 10.63 -20.91 -20.51
CA GLY A 375 9.50 -21.82 -20.26
C GLY A 375 8.87 -21.75 -18.86
N GLU A 376 9.35 -20.88 -17.96
CA GLU A 376 8.85 -20.77 -16.57
C GLU A 376 8.17 -19.43 -16.24
N ILE A 377 7.48 -18.81 -17.20
CA ILE A 377 6.76 -17.54 -16.98
C ILE A 377 5.35 -17.77 -16.51
#